data_AF-A0A4Y2IQ49-F1
#
_entry.id   AF-A0A4Y2IQ49-F1
#
_cell.length_a   1.000
_cell.length_b   1.000
_cell.length_c   1.000
_cell.angle_alpha   90.00
_cell.angle_beta   90.00
_cell.angle_gamma   90.00
#
_symmetry.space_group_name_H-M   'P 1'
#
loop_
_entity.id
_entity.type
_entity.pdbx_description
1 polymer ?
#
loop_
_entity_poly.entity_id
_entity_poly.type
_entity_poly.pdbx_seq_one_letter_code
_entity_poly.pdbx_strand_id
1 'polypeptide(L)'
;MVETNKPRLTEDQRTAYEAVMNLIAEENCDILFFEAPGGTGKTFLINLILTEIRSKRHIALAVSSSGIASTLLDGGLTSHSALQLPLNLAQTENLICNTS
;
A
#
# COMPACT_ATOMS: atom_id res chain seq x y z
N MET A 1 -8.52 15.78 -5.15
CA MET A 1 -8.73 14.31 -5.03
C MET A 1 -8.83 13.88 -3.58
N VAL A 2 -7.90 14.29 -2.70
CA VAL A 2 -8.00 14.02 -1.25
C VAL A 2 -9.28 14.59 -0.65
N GLU A 3 -9.52 15.90 -0.82
CA GLU A 3 -10.72 16.58 -0.28
C GLU A 3 -12.05 15.95 -0.74
N THR A 4 -12.07 15.33 -1.91
CA THR A 4 -13.25 14.65 -2.45
C THR A 4 -13.45 13.25 -1.86
N ASN A 5 -12.37 12.58 -1.47
CA ASN A 5 -12.38 11.19 -1.03
C ASN A 5 -12.41 11.05 0.50
N LYS A 6 -11.85 12.02 1.24
CA LYS A 6 -11.84 12.03 2.71
C LYS A 6 -13.23 11.97 3.36
N PRO A 7 -14.29 12.61 2.81
CA PRO A 7 -15.65 12.47 3.34
C PRO A 7 -16.26 11.07 3.12
N ARG A 8 -15.69 10.24 2.25
CA ARG A 8 -16.21 8.90 1.90
C ARG A 8 -15.67 7.79 2.80
N LEU A 9 -14.77 8.11 3.72
CA LEU A 9 -14.22 7.14 4.67
C LEU A 9 -15.28 6.72 5.69
N THR A 10 -15.32 5.41 5.97
CA THR A 10 -16.03 4.90 7.15
C THR A 10 -15.29 5.33 8.42
N GLU A 11 -15.91 5.15 9.58
CA GLU A 11 -15.31 5.54 10.86
C GLU A 11 -13.98 4.82 11.14
N ASP A 12 -13.93 3.50 10.90
CA ASP A 12 -12.71 2.72 11.08
C ASP A 12 -11.60 3.16 10.11
N GLN A 13 -11.95 3.44 8.85
CA GLN A 13 -10.99 3.93 7.86
C GLN A 13 -10.49 5.33 8.20
N ARG A 14 -11.36 6.20 8.73
CA ARG A 14 -11.00 7.54 9.21
C ARG A 14 -10.04 7.45 10.38
N THR A 15 -10.32 6.59 11.35
CA THR A 15 -9.43 6.33 12.49
C THR A 15 -8.05 5.86 12.02
N ALA A 16 -7.99 4.91 11.09
CA ALA A 16 -6.74 4.45 10.50
C ALA A 16 -6.00 5.55 9.71
N TYR A 17 -6.73 6.34 8.93
CA TYR A 17 -6.16 7.48 8.20
C TYR A 17 -5.52 8.49 9.14
N GLU A 18 -6.24 8.90 10.19
CA GLU A 18 -5.78 9.89 11.15
C GLU A 18 -4.56 9.38 11.94
N ALA A 19 -4.53 8.11 12.32
CA ALA A 19 -3.36 7.50 12.95
C ALA A 19 -2.09 7.64 12.09
N VAL A 20 -2.18 7.35 10.79
CA VAL A 20 -1.04 7.50 9.86
C VAL A 20 -0.63 8.95 9.71
N MET A 21 -1.61 9.83 9.49
CA MET A 21 -1.32 11.25 9.23
C MET A 21 -0.70 11.93 10.46
N ASN A 22 -1.10 11.54 11.66
CA ASN A 22 -0.52 12.03 12.91
C ASN A 22 0.93 11.57 13.07
N LEU A 23 1.22 10.28 12.85
CA LEU A 23 2.60 9.76 12.91
C LEU A 23 3.54 10.47 11.94
N ILE A 24 3.05 10.75 10.72
CA ILE A 24 3.82 11.51 9.73
C ILE A 24 4.03 12.96 10.18
N ALA A 25 3.00 13.60 10.74
CA ALA A 25 3.09 14.99 11.23
C ALA A 25 4.03 15.14 12.42
N GLU A 26 4.15 14.11 13.25
CA GLU A 26 5.09 14.04 14.37
C GLU A 26 6.52 13.65 13.95
N GLU A 27 6.76 13.41 12.65
CA GLU A 27 8.04 12.92 12.11
C GLU A 27 8.52 11.62 12.78
N ASN A 28 7.58 10.81 13.26
CA ASN A 28 7.85 9.55 13.93
C ASN A 28 8.09 8.43 12.90
N CYS A 29 9.19 7.70 13.08
CA CYS A 29 9.48 6.50 12.30
C CYS A 29 8.84 5.29 12.98
N ASP A 30 7.72 4.81 12.44
CA ASP A 30 6.99 3.66 12.97
C ASP A 30 6.50 2.74 11.85
N ILE A 31 6.18 1.49 12.21
CA ILE A 31 5.67 0.46 11.29
C ILE A 31 4.22 0.14 11.67
N LEU A 32 3.30 0.36 10.72
CA LEU A 32 1.88 0.11 10.90
C LEU A 32 1.40 -1.05 10.05
N PHE A 33 0.45 -1.82 10.59
CA PHE A 33 -0.23 -2.89 9.88
C PHE A 33 -1.73 -2.65 9.85
N PHE A 34 -2.31 -2.65 8.64
CA PHE A 34 -3.77 -2.60 8.45
C PHE A 34 -4.31 -3.99 8.17
N GLU A 35 -4.85 -4.63 9.20
CA GLU A 35 -5.56 -5.89 9.05
C GLU A 35 -7.07 -5.65 9.00
N ALA A 36 -7.70 -6.09 7.92
CA ALA A 36 -9.16 -6.01 7.81
C ALA A 36 -9.69 -7.11 6.86
N PRO A 37 -10.95 -7.54 7.00
CA PRO A 37 -11.59 -8.49 6.11
C PRO A 37 -11.58 -8.07 4.62
N GLY A 38 -11.85 -9.02 3.72
CA GLY A 38 -12.08 -8.73 2.31
C GLY A 38 -13.24 -7.74 2.12
N GLY A 39 -13.14 -6.84 1.14
CA GLY A 39 -14.21 -5.88 0.83
C GLY A 39 -14.27 -4.61 1.69
N THR A 40 -13.39 -4.45 2.69
CA THR A 40 -13.38 -3.27 3.58
C THR A 40 -12.72 -2.02 3.01
N GLY A 41 -12.40 -2.00 1.72
CA GLY A 41 -11.84 -0.80 1.06
C GLY A 41 -10.40 -0.45 1.44
N LYS A 42 -9.58 -1.40 1.93
CA LYS A 42 -8.15 -1.16 2.27
C LYS A 42 -7.38 -0.46 1.15
N THR A 43 -7.55 -0.91 -0.10
CA THR A 43 -6.90 -0.29 -1.27
C THR A 43 -7.28 1.18 -1.43
N PHE A 44 -8.56 1.51 -1.23
CA PHE A 44 -9.03 2.90 -1.31
C PHE A 44 -8.37 3.77 -0.23
N LEU A 45 -8.31 3.26 1.01
CA LEU A 45 -7.65 3.95 2.12
C LEU A 45 -6.15 4.16 1.84
N ILE A 46 -5.43 3.12 1.40
CA ILE A 46 -4.00 3.20 1.09
C ILE A 46 -3.74 4.22 -0.03
N ASN A 47 -4.53 4.22 -1.11
CA ASN A 47 -4.38 5.19 -2.20
C ASN A 47 -4.67 6.62 -1.76
N LEU A 48 -5.64 6.82 -0.86
CA LEU A 48 -5.92 8.14 -0.29
C LEU A 48 -4.72 8.66 0.51
N ILE A 49 -4.13 7.82 1.35
CA ILE A 49 -2.93 8.14 2.13
C ILE A 49 -1.75 8.48 1.19
N LEU A 50 -1.48 7.61 0.20
CA LEU A 50 -0.42 7.84 -0.80
C LEU A 50 -0.61 9.19 -1.51
N THR A 51 -1.84 9.49 -1.94
CA THR A 51 -2.18 10.74 -2.62
C THR A 51 -1.96 11.94 -1.71
N GLU A 52 -2.40 11.88 -0.45
CA GLU A 52 -2.24 12.95 0.52
C GLU A 52 -0.77 13.27 0.77
N ILE A 53 0.06 12.26 1.06
CA ILE A 53 1.50 12.42 1.31
C ILE A 53 2.20 13.04 0.09
N ARG A 54 1.93 12.52 -1.12
CA ARG A 54 2.51 13.03 -2.36
C ARG A 54 2.04 14.45 -2.69
N SER A 55 0.80 14.80 -2.35
CA SER A 55 0.28 16.16 -2.54
C SER A 55 1.05 17.20 -1.71
N LYS A 56 1.53 16.79 -0.54
CA LYS A 56 2.41 17.57 0.34
C LYS A 56 3.88 17.53 -0.07
N ARG A 57 4.20 17.06 -1.30
CA ARG A 57 5.56 16.92 -1.84
C ARG A 57 6.49 15.97 -1.07
N HIS A 58 5.93 15.12 -0.21
CA HIS A 58 6.69 14.05 0.44
C HIS A 58 6.78 12.81 -0.47
N ILE A 59 7.75 11.94 -0.19
CA ILE A 59 7.94 10.70 -0.93
C ILE A 59 7.10 9.60 -0.29
N ALA A 60 6.20 8.99 -1.08
CA ALA A 60 5.45 7.80 -0.68
C ALA A 60 5.58 6.70 -1.73
N LEU A 61 6.19 5.57 -1.35
CA LEU A 61 6.39 4.40 -2.21
C LEU A 61 5.29 3.37 -1.98
N ALA A 62 4.68 2.89 -3.06
CA ALA A 62 3.64 1.87 -3.02
C ALA A 62 4.22 0.55 -3.52
N VAL A 63 4.36 -0.42 -2.63
CA VAL A 63 4.97 -1.72 -2.93
C VAL A 63 3.98 -2.83 -2.58
N SER A 64 3.78 -3.77 -3.49
CA SER A 64 2.93 -4.95 -3.30
C SER A 64 3.68 -6.25 -3.59
N SER A 65 3.20 -7.37 -3.10
CA SER A 65 3.78 -8.69 -3.41
C SER A 65 3.41 -9.19 -4.81
N SER A 66 2.20 -8.87 -5.29
CA SER A 66 1.65 -9.32 -6.57
C SER A 66 1.50 -8.18 -7.56
N GLY A 67 1.69 -8.48 -8.85
CA GLY A 67 1.47 -7.55 -9.96
C GLY A 67 0.03 -7.01 -10.01
N ILE A 68 -0.96 -7.86 -9.74
CA ILE A 68 -2.37 -7.42 -9.71
C ILE A 68 -2.57 -6.42 -8.57
N ALA A 69 -2.01 -6.70 -7.40
CA ALA A 69 -2.08 -5.78 -6.27
C ALA A 69 -1.37 -4.45 -6.56
N SER A 70 -0.24 -4.45 -7.29
CA SER A 70 0.44 -3.21 -7.64
C SER A 70 -0.37 -2.36 -8.59
N THR A 71 -1.12 -2.97 -9.54
CA THR A 71 -1.99 -2.20 -10.46
C THR A 71 -3.14 -1.49 -9.75
N LEU A 72 -3.52 -1.94 -8.56
CA LEU A 72 -4.55 -1.31 -7.74
C LEU A 72 -4.03 -0.16 -6.88
N LEU A 73 -2.70 -0.05 -6.70
CA LEU A 73 -2.08 1.01 -5.93
C LEU A 73 -1.59 2.13 -6.85
N ASP A 74 -1.83 3.38 -6.48
CA ASP A 74 -1.38 4.52 -7.28
C ASP A 74 0.16 4.56 -7.32
N GLY A 75 0.73 4.38 -8.51
CA GLY A 75 2.18 4.25 -8.69
C GLY A 75 2.75 2.97 -8.06
N GLY A 76 1.93 1.92 -7.91
CA GLY A 76 2.33 0.65 -7.32
C GLY A 76 3.40 -0.09 -8.11
N LEU A 77 4.35 -0.68 -7.39
CA LEU A 77 5.37 -1.58 -7.91
C LEU A 77 5.30 -2.91 -7.17
N THR A 78 5.81 -3.98 -7.78
CA THR A 78 6.01 -5.23 -7.05
C THR A 78 7.25 -5.12 -6.18
N SER A 79 7.30 -5.86 -5.06
CA SER A 79 8.49 -5.92 -4.20
C SER A 79 9.74 -6.29 -4.98
N HIS A 80 9.61 -7.20 -5.95
CA HIS A 80 10.69 -7.60 -6.85
C HIS A 80 11.22 -6.44 -7.69
N SER A 81 10.35 -5.64 -8.31
CA SER A 81 10.79 -4.51 -9.13
C SER A 81 11.26 -3.31 -8.29
N ALA A 82 10.61 -3.04 -7.16
CA ALA A 82 10.94 -1.93 -6.28
C ALA A 82 12.28 -2.14 -5.55
N LEU A 83 12.56 -3.36 -5.10
CA LEU A 83 13.77 -3.71 -4.32
C LEU A 83 14.85 -4.39 -5.17
N GLN A 84 14.61 -4.57 -6.48
CA GLN A 84 15.52 -5.25 -7.41
C GLN A 84 15.94 -6.65 -6.92
N LEU A 85 15.00 -7.40 -6.32
CA LEU A 85 15.31 -8.71 -5.75
C LEU A 85 15.60 -9.72 -6.88
N PRO A 86 16.77 -10.37 -6.88
CA PRO A 86 17.10 -11.34 -7.90
C PRO A 86 16.22 -12.58 -7.78
N LEU A 87 15.53 -12.93 -8.86
CA LEU A 87 14.82 -14.21 -8.98
C LEU A 87 15.85 -15.30 -9.31
N ASN A 88 16.36 -15.99 -8.29
CA ASN A 88 17.30 -17.08 -8.49
C ASN A 88 16.58 -18.38 -8.85
N LEU A 89 16.09 -18.46 -10.09
CA LEU A 89 15.29 -19.59 -10.58
C LEU A 89 16.13 -20.87 -10.78
N ALA A 90 17.46 -20.77 -10.78
CA ALA A 90 18.37 -21.88 -11.05
C ALA A 90 18.60 -22.82 -9.84
N GLN A 91 18.21 -22.42 -8.63
CA GLN A 91 18.41 -23.20 -7.40
C GLN A 91 17.15 -23.90 -6.90
N THR A 92 16.02 -23.75 -7.59
CA THR A 92 14.72 -24.27 -7.14
C THR A 92 14.31 -25.45 -8.03
N GLU A 93 14.56 -26.68 -7.56
CA GLU A 93 14.30 -27.91 -8.31
C GLU A 93 12.80 -28.18 -8.60
N ASN A 94 11.87 -27.41 -8.01
CA ASN A 94 10.42 -27.56 -8.22
C ASN A 94 9.67 -26.21 -8.22
N LEU A 95 9.81 -25.42 -9.29
CA LEU A 95 8.93 -24.26 -9.52
C LEU A 95 7.61 -24.72 -10.16
N ILE A 96 6.65 -25.15 -9.33
CA ILE A 96 5.31 -25.50 -9.78
C ILE A 96 4.36 -24.33 -9.50
N CYS A 97 3.93 -23.61 -10.54
CA CYS A 97 2.77 -22.72 -10.46
C CYS A 97 1.51 -23.55 -10.71
N ASN A 98 0.86 -24.02 -9.66
CA ASN A 98 -0.44 -24.68 -9.78
C ASN A 98 -1.54 -23.61 -9.81
N THR A 99 -2.02 -23.26 -11.00
CA THR A 99 -3.29 -22.54 -11.17
C THR A 99 -4.39 -23.58 -11.27
N SER A 100 -4.82 -24.13 -10.14
CA SER A 100 -6.08 -24.89 -10.04
C SER A 100 -7.29 -23.96 -10.02
#